data_AF-A0A938WU33-F1
#
_entry.id   AF-A0A938WU33-F1
#
_cell.length_a   1.000
_cell.length_b   1.000
_cell.length_c   1.000
_cell.angle_alpha   90.00
_cell.angle_beta   90.00
_cell.angle_gamma   90.00
#
_symmetry.space_group_name_H-M   'P 1'
#
loop_
_entity.id
_entity.type
_entity.pdbx_description
1 polymer ?
#
loop_
_entity_poly.entity_id
_entity_poly.type
_entity_poly.pdbx_seq_one_letter_code
_entity_poly.pdbx_strand_id
1 'polypeptide(L)'
;MKYQVIPLGTPWRIDDLRNVLLDFPDIHIININDVEKYNPVLYLYYGYSTNDAVISDKNLEDRLKQIISQKSIQPIATQPGDFKTNIPKPLKPLNGFFLDETDFSIQALKNLILSYFGILEGNRKVFISYHRDDLEKLAQNLFDRLIKKKYIPFLDSYSLKAGVDFQEYLRHELVDSDIIILLDTPGFNSSPYCMEEFNIANAENIPVLDIRFSIDEKKNMHQFCDYKDYQLTLEQANSDDKLPEEIILLMERSRANAFCIKRKFVLDEFNKRCSDLGLHIVEQGDFLLSDATHECFYPTTHIPDARKVFDIDQRFKKTPLFSTYTKQVLYNGNYCRPDIEKHLEWLNNNLPIKVYNVTK
;
A
#
# COMPACT_ATOMS: atom_id res chain seq x y z
N MET A 1 -1.29 15.15 12.50
CA MET A 1 -2.60 15.68 12.06
C MET A 1 -3.62 14.66 12.52
N LYS A 2 -4.69 15.05 13.23
CA LYS A 2 -5.62 14.06 13.79
C LYS A 2 -6.62 13.59 12.72
N TYR A 3 -6.76 12.28 12.55
CA TYR A 3 -7.68 11.65 11.61
C TYR A 3 -8.86 11.03 12.36
N GLN A 4 -10.06 11.11 11.78
CA GLN A 4 -11.30 10.71 12.44
C GLN A 4 -12.01 9.59 11.66
N VAL A 5 -12.24 8.46 12.30
CA VAL A 5 -13.08 7.37 11.77
C VAL A 5 -14.41 7.35 12.52
N ILE A 6 -15.52 7.39 11.80
CA ILE A 6 -16.85 7.46 12.41
C ILE A 6 -17.66 6.24 11.98
N PRO A 7 -17.96 5.32 12.91
CA PRO A 7 -18.87 4.22 12.63
C PRO A 7 -20.32 4.73 12.60
N LEU A 8 -21.05 4.36 11.56
CA LEU A 8 -22.49 4.58 11.38
C LEU A 8 -23.21 3.23 11.22
N GLY A 9 -24.53 3.21 11.42
CA GLY A 9 -25.31 1.96 11.40
C GLY A 9 -25.04 1.14 12.67
N THR A 10 -24.99 -0.18 12.54
CA THR A 10 -24.75 -1.12 13.64
C THR A 10 -23.32 -1.67 13.54
N PRO A 11 -22.34 -1.11 14.28
CA PRO A 11 -20.94 -1.50 14.13
C PRO A 11 -20.68 -2.90 14.70
N TRP A 12 -19.96 -3.74 13.97
CA TRP A 12 -19.40 -5.01 14.47
C TRP A 12 -17.88 -5.00 14.33
N ARG A 13 -17.22 -5.80 15.18
CA ARG A 13 -15.74 -5.92 15.22
C ARG A 13 -14.99 -4.59 15.34
N ILE A 14 -15.62 -3.60 15.97
CA ILE A 14 -15.02 -2.27 16.16
C ILE A 14 -13.81 -2.34 17.11
N ASP A 15 -13.82 -3.24 18.08
CA ASP A 15 -12.69 -3.43 19.00
C ASP A 15 -11.49 -4.07 18.31
N ASP A 16 -11.72 -5.03 17.40
CA ASP A 16 -10.67 -5.57 16.56
C ASP A 16 -10.06 -4.49 15.66
N LEU A 17 -10.91 -3.62 15.09
CA LEU A 17 -10.46 -2.47 14.32
C LEU A 17 -9.63 -1.49 15.18
N ARG A 18 -10.05 -1.22 16.43
CA ARG A 18 -9.28 -0.38 17.37
C ARG A 18 -7.91 -0.98 17.64
N ASN A 19 -7.84 -2.28 17.90
CA ASN A 19 -6.61 -2.99 18.21
C ASN A 19 -5.59 -2.87 17.07
N VAL A 20 -6.02 -3.05 15.82
CA VAL A 20 -5.11 -2.97 14.67
C VAL A 20 -4.74 -1.53 14.28
N LEU A 21 -5.43 -0.52 14.82
CA LEU A 21 -5.12 0.90 14.63
C LEU A 21 -4.27 1.49 15.76
N LEU A 22 -3.93 0.72 16.81
CA LEU A 22 -3.10 1.20 17.93
C LEU A 22 -1.72 1.71 17.49
N ASP A 23 -1.16 1.12 16.44
CA ASP A 23 0.13 1.54 15.86
C ASP A 23 0.04 2.90 15.14
N PHE A 24 -1.17 3.46 14.98
CA PHE A 24 -1.45 4.72 14.30
C PHE A 24 -2.15 5.70 15.26
N PRO A 25 -1.43 6.28 16.24
CA PRO A 25 -2.02 7.03 17.35
C PRO A 25 -2.76 8.32 16.91
N ASP A 26 -2.48 8.81 15.71
CA ASP A 26 -3.17 9.97 15.12
C ASP A 26 -4.57 9.64 14.58
N ILE A 27 -4.95 8.36 14.49
CA ILE A 27 -6.26 7.91 14.00
C ILE A 27 -7.17 7.60 15.19
N HIS A 28 -8.30 8.29 15.27
CA HIS A 28 -9.26 8.13 16.35
C HIS A 28 -10.62 7.66 15.83
N ILE A 29 -11.15 6.59 16.43
CA ILE A 29 -12.54 6.19 16.23
C ILE A 29 -13.42 6.97 17.20
N ILE A 30 -14.25 7.88 16.68
CA ILE A 30 -15.08 8.81 17.48
C ILE A 30 -16.55 8.71 17.08
N ASN A 31 -17.44 9.23 17.93
CA ASN A 31 -18.85 9.30 17.61
C ASN A 31 -19.16 10.44 16.63
N ILE A 32 -20.27 10.31 15.91
CA ILE A 32 -20.75 11.31 14.93
C ILE A 32 -21.02 12.71 15.54
N ASN A 33 -21.18 12.78 16.86
CA ASN A 33 -21.44 14.04 17.57
C ASN A 33 -20.15 14.78 17.95
N ASP A 34 -19.01 14.09 17.97
CA ASP A 34 -17.72 14.62 18.45
C ASP A 34 -16.80 15.08 17.29
N VAL A 35 -17.37 15.22 16.09
CA VAL A 35 -16.59 15.42 14.86
C VAL A 35 -16.02 16.82 14.79
N GLU A 36 -14.70 16.90 14.72
CA GLU A 36 -13.98 18.14 14.49
C GLU A 36 -13.98 18.48 12.99
N LYS A 37 -14.59 19.62 12.65
CA LYS A 37 -14.83 20.06 11.26
C LYS A 37 -13.56 20.20 10.40
N TYR A 38 -12.43 20.50 11.02
CA TYR A 38 -11.17 20.79 10.32
C TYR A 38 -10.25 19.57 10.19
N ASN A 39 -10.58 18.47 10.84
CA ASN A 39 -9.80 17.23 10.77
C ASN A 39 -10.38 16.32 9.67
N PRO A 40 -9.53 15.60 8.90
CA PRO A 40 -10.02 14.62 7.93
C PRO A 40 -10.88 13.56 8.58
N VAL A 41 -11.92 13.14 7.87
CA VAL A 41 -12.93 12.25 8.39
C VAL A 41 -13.32 11.18 7.37
N LEU A 42 -13.38 9.92 7.84
CA LEU A 42 -13.92 8.78 7.10
C LEU A 42 -15.09 8.20 7.86
N TYR A 43 -16.24 8.10 7.20
CA TYR A 43 -17.41 7.42 7.71
C TYR A 43 -17.40 5.95 7.28
N LEU A 44 -17.60 5.03 8.22
CA LEU A 44 -17.78 3.60 7.95
C LEU A 44 -19.24 3.26 8.20
N TYR A 45 -20.01 2.92 7.15
CA TYR A 45 -21.42 2.59 7.30
C TYR A 45 -21.61 1.09 7.42
N TYR A 46 -21.91 0.60 8.61
CA TYR A 46 -22.07 -0.81 8.91
C TYR A 46 -23.52 -1.28 8.65
N GLY A 47 -23.71 -2.06 7.58
CA GLY A 47 -24.98 -2.71 7.24
C GLY A 47 -25.08 -4.12 7.83
N TYR A 48 -25.12 -4.23 9.17
CA TYR A 48 -25.14 -5.54 9.84
C TYR A 48 -26.51 -6.21 9.79
N SER A 49 -27.58 -5.42 9.84
CA SER A 49 -28.96 -5.88 9.92
C SER A 49 -29.85 -5.17 8.89
N THR A 50 -31.05 -5.71 8.65
CA THR A 50 -32.03 -5.07 7.78
C THR A 50 -32.52 -3.72 8.30
N ASN A 51 -32.35 -3.46 9.61
CA ASN A 51 -32.66 -2.16 10.20
C ASN A 51 -31.72 -1.07 9.68
N ASP A 52 -30.48 -1.42 9.34
CA ASP A 52 -29.48 -0.48 8.81
C ASP A 52 -29.80 -0.05 7.36
N ALA A 53 -30.75 -0.71 6.70
CA ALA A 53 -31.21 -0.34 5.36
C ALA A 53 -32.10 0.92 5.36
N VAL A 54 -32.59 1.32 6.53
CA VAL A 54 -33.45 2.48 6.73
C VAL A 54 -32.75 3.46 7.65
N ILE A 55 -32.48 4.66 7.12
CA ILE A 55 -31.93 5.75 7.93
C ILE A 55 -33.09 6.38 8.70
N SER A 56 -33.15 6.13 10.00
CA SER A 56 -34.22 6.65 10.87
C SER A 56 -34.04 8.14 11.21
N ASP A 57 -32.81 8.63 11.20
CA ASP A 57 -32.48 10.04 11.47
C ASP A 57 -32.47 10.87 10.18
N LYS A 58 -33.45 11.77 10.03
CA LYS A 58 -33.53 12.69 8.88
C LYS A 58 -32.30 13.60 8.73
N ASN A 59 -31.68 14.00 9.84
CA ASN A 59 -30.47 14.82 9.80
C ASN A 59 -29.29 14.02 9.21
N LEU A 60 -29.18 12.75 9.57
CA LEU A 60 -28.19 11.85 8.97
C LEU A 60 -28.43 11.65 7.47
N GLU A 61 -29.67 11.48 7.04
CA GLU A 61 -30.01 11.31 5.62
C GLU A 61 -29.55 12.51 4.76
N ASP A 62 -29.78 13.74 5.23
CA ASP A 62 -29.32 14.93 4.51
C ASP A 62 -27.79 15.08 4.56
N ARG A 63 -27.16 14.76 5.68
CA ARG A 63 -25.69 14.73 5.80
C ARG A 63 -25.06 13.69 4.86
N LEU A 64 -25.68 12.54 4.65
CA LEU A 64 -25.16 11.48 3.78
C LEU A 64 -24.98 11.95 2.34
N LYS A 65 -25.87 12.78 1.80
CA LYS A 65 -25.70 13.34 0.44
C LYS A 65 -24.38 14.11 0.32
N GLN A 66 -24.06 14.93 1.32
CA GLN A 66 -22.81 15.68 1.35
C GLN A 66 -21.60 14.74 1.50
N ILE A 67 -21.67 13.78 2.42
CA ILE A 67 -20.60 12.81 2.68
C ILE A 67 -20.29 11.97 1.42
N ILE A 68 -21.33 11.50 0.72
CA ILE A 68 -21.18 10.74 -0.54
C ILE A 68 -20.51 11.60 -1.62
N SER A 69 -20.93 12.87 -1.76
CA SER A 69 -20.34 13.78 -2.75
C SER A 69 -18.85 14.05 -2.50
N GLN A 70 -18.43 14.04 -1.23
CA GLN A 70 -17.05 14.20 -0.80
C GLN A 70 -16.25 12.89 -0.83
N LYS A 71 -16.91 11.76 -1.17
CA LYS A 71 -16.34 10.41 -1.14
C LYS A 71 -15.75 10.04 0.23
N SER A 72 -16.33 10.54 1.32
CA SER A 72 -15.85 10.30 2.69
C SER A 72 -16.57 9.17 3.40
N ILE A 73 -17.19 8.23 2.67
CA ILE A 73 -17.90 7.10 3.26
C ILE A 73 -17.56 5.78 2.58
N GLN A 74 -17.35 4.75 3.39
CA GLN A 74 -17.18 3.37 2.97
C GLN A 74 -18.32 2.52 3.54
N PRO A 75 -19.23 2.02 2.70
CA PRO A 75 -20.21 1.03 3.13
C PRO A 75 -19.54 -0.31 3.45
N ILE A 76 -19.97 -0.94 4.54
CA ILE A 76 -19.46 -2.21 5.05
C ILE A 76 -20.62 -3.20 5.20
N ALA A 77 -20.47 -4.40 4.66
CA ALA A 77 -21.41 -5.51 4.80
C ALA A 77 -20.65 -6.80 5.13
N THR A 78 -21.32 -7.82 5.64
CA THR A 78 -20.65 -9.11 5.92
C THR A 78 -20.38 -9.89 4.63
N GLN A 79 -21.32 -9.86 3.69
CA GLN A 79 -21.24 -10.59 2.41
C GLN A 79 -21.99 -9.85 1.28
N PRO A 80 -21.80 -10.23 0.01
CA PRO A 80 -22.44 -9.57 -1.13
C PRO A 80 -23.97 -9.54 -1.09
N GLY A 81 -24.62 -10.54 -0.48
CA GLY A 81 -26.06 -10.58 -0.30
C GLY A 81 -26.55 -9.47 0.63
N ASP A 82 -25.89 -9.33 1.78
CA ASP A 82 -26.22 -8.36 2.83
C ASP A 82 -26.08 -6.92 2.35
N PHE A 83 -25.15 -6.65 1.43
CA PHE A 83 -25.02 -5.34 0.82
C PHE A 83 -26.33 -4.89 0.14
N LYS A 84 -27.08 -5.82 -0.46
CA LYS A 84 -28.36 -5.49 -1.12
C LYS A 84 -29.48 -5.24 -0.12
N THR A 85 -29.47 -5.92 1.03
CA THR A 85 -30.57 -5.92 1.99
C THR A 85 -30.37 -4.92 3.12
N ASN A 86 -29.14 -4.69 3.57
CA ASN A 86 -28.82 -3.98 4.82
C ASN A 86 -28.24 -2.58 4.58
N ILE A 87 -27.93 -2.20 3.34
CA ILE A 87 -27.37 -0.89 3.00
C ILE A 87 -28.46 0.03 2.45
N PRO A 88 -28.54 1.30 2.92
CA PRO A 88 -29.57 2.23 2.49
C PRO A 88 -29.40 2.65 1.03
N LYS A 89 -30.52 2.98 0.39
CA LYS A 89 -30.59 3.29 -1.06
C LYS A 89 -29.52 4.28 -1.55
N PRO A 90 -29.20 5.39 -0.84
CA PRO A 90 -28.18 6.35 -1.30
C PRO A 90 -26.76 5.77 -1.41
N LEU A 91 -26.45 4.71 -0.63
CA LEU A 91 -25.12 4.10 -0.59
C LEU A 91 -24.98 2.89 -1.54
N LYS A 92 -26.08 2.36 -2.07
CA LYS A 92 -26.08 1.22 -3.01
C LYS A 92 -25.26 1.43 -4.29
N PRO A 93 -25.11 2.65 -4.85
CA PRO A 93 -24.24 2.88 -6.01
C PRO A 93 -22.74 2.79 -5.71
N LEU A 94 -22.34 2.76 -4.43
CA LEU A 94 -20.93 2.72 -4.04
C LEU A 94 -20.40 1.28 -3.96
N ASN A 95 -19.09 1.12 -4.09
CA ASN A 95 -18.44 -0.16 -3.82
C ASN A 95 -18.44 -0.44 -2.32
N GLY A 96 -19.00 -1.59 -1.93
CA GLY A 96 -18.97 -2.07 -0.55
C GLY A 96 -17.64 -2.72 -0.19
N PHE A 97 -17.30 -2.64 1.10
CA PHE A 97 -16.25 -3.43 1.72
C PHE A 97 -16.90 -4.60 2.45
N PHE A 98 -16.31 -5.79 2.34
CA PHE A 98 -16.82 -6.98 3.02
C PHE A 98 -16.01 -7.25 4.28
N LEU A 99 -16.64 -7.07 5.44
CA LEU A 99 -16.05 -7.30 6.75
C LEU A 99 -16.64 -8.59 7.35
N ASP A 100 -15.95 -9.69 7.11
CA ASP A 100 -16.28 -11.01 7.66
C ASP A 100 -15.61 -11.25 9.04
N GLU A 101 -15.75 -12.46 9.57
CA GLU A 101 -15.16 -12.86 10.85
C GLU A 101 -13.65 -13.14 10.77
N THR A 102 -13.01 -12.98 9.61
CA THR A 102 -11.59 -13.27 9.44
C THR A 102 -10.71 -12.10 9.85
N ASP A 103 -9.49 -12.37 10.31
CA ASP A 103 -8.50 -11.31 10.55
C ASP A 103 -8.12 -10.58 9.25
N PHE A 104 -8.29 -11.23 8.10
CA PHE A 104 -8.00 -10.64 6.79
C PHE A 104 -8.85 -9.42 6.53
N SER A 105 -10.15 -9.52 6.74
CA SER A 105 -11.04 -8.41 6.46
C SER A 105 -10.80 -7.21 7.40
N ILE A 106 -10.38 -7.44 8.65
CA ILE A 106 -9.97 -6.37 9.56
C ILE A 106 -8.67 -5.70 9.11
N GLN A 107 -7.65 -6.47 8.71
CA GLN A 107 -6.39 -5.91 8.23
C GLN A 107 -6.58 -5.16 6.91
N ALA A 108 -7.41 -5.68 6.01
CA ALA A 108 -7.80 -5.00 4.79
C ALA A 108 -8.60 -3.72 5.07
N LEU A 109 -9.45 -3.69 6.11
CA LEU A 109 -10.18 -2.48 6.51
C LEU A 109 -9.24 -1.42 7.11
N LYS A 110 -8.31 -1.81 7.98
CA LYS A 110 -7.21 -0.96 8.47
C LYS A 110 -6.49 -0.32 7.28
N ASN A 111 -6.05 -1.15 6.35
CA ASN A 111 -5.33 -0.74 5.16
C ASN A 111 -6.14 0.19 4.24
N LEU A 112 -7.46 0.00 4.15
CA LEU A 112 -8.37 0.91 3.45
C LEU A 112 -8.42 2.28 4.15
N ILE A 113 -8.54 2.30 5.48
CA ILE A 113 -8.57 3.54 6.27
C ILE A 113 -7.26 4.32 6.11
N LEU A 114 -6.12 3.63 6.22
CA LEU A 114 -4.81 4.25 6.03
C LEU A 114 -4.66 4.81 4.61
N SER A 115 -5.10 4.07 3.59
CA SER A 115 -5.06 4.54 2.21
C SER A 115 -6.02 5.71 1.96
N TYR A 116 -7.19 5.71 2.59
CA TYR A 116 -8.15 6.82 2.49
C TYR A 116 -7.54 8.12 3.04
N PHE A 117 -6.87 8.06 4.19
CA PHE A 117 -6.20 9.22 4.77
C PHE A 117 -4.89 9.58 4.09
N GLY A 118 -4.44 8.79 3.10
CA GLY A 118 -3.15 9.00 2.42
C GLY A 118 -1.94 8.58 3.25
N ILE A 119 -2.16 7.96 4.41
CA ILE A 119 -1.11 7.43 5.29
C ILE A 119 -0.47 6.19 4.67
N LEU A 120 -1.23 5.43 3.89
CA LEU A 120 -0.74 4.25 3.16
C LEU A 120 -0.95 4.44 1.67
N GLU A 121 0.11 4.82 0.97
CA GLU A 121 0.12 4.88 -0.49
C GLU A 121 0.89 3.70 -1.07
N GLY A 122 0.43 3.17 -2.19
CA GLY A 122 1.10 2.06 -2.85
C GLY A 122 0.53 1.85 -4.23
N ASN A 123 1.34 1.30 -5.13
CA ASN A 123 0.90 0.94 -6.48
C ASN A 123 0.22 -0.44 -6.51
N ARG A 124 0.13 -1.12 -5.36
CA ARG A 124 -0.35 -2.50 -5.19
C ARG A 124 0.46 -3.51 -5.99
N LYS A 125 1.70 -3.17 -6.39
CA LYS A 125 2.60 -4.13 -7.01
C LYS A 125 3.17 -5.05 -5.95
N VAL A 126 3.15 -6.34 -6.24
CA VAL A 126 3.66 -7.39 -5.36
C VAL A 126 4.61 -8.24 -6.16
N PHE A 127 5.87 -8.31 -5.75
CA PHE A 127 6.85 -9.17 -6.41
C PHE A 127 6.82 -10.55 -5.76
N ILE A 128 6.66 -11.62 -6.53
CA ILE A 128 6.72 -12.99 -6.01
C ILE A 128 8.05 -13.61 -6.45
N SER A 129 8.96 -13.83 -5.51
CA SER A 129 10.23 -14.51 -5.77
C SER A 129 10.15 -15.96 -5.29
N TYR A 130 10.53 -16.90 -6.14
CA TYR A 130 10.42 -18.34 -5.87
C TYR A 130 11.42 -19.15 -6.70
N HIS A 131 11.82 -20.32 -6.19
CA HIS A 131 12.54 -21.29 -7.01
C HIS A 131 11.55 -22.06 -7.89
N ARG A 132 11.71 -21.97 -9.22
CA ARG A 132 10.74 -22.52 -10.18
C ARG A 132 10.52 -24.02 -10.01
N ASP A 133 11.60 -24.78 -9.85
CA ASP A 133 11.51 -26.24 -9.72
C ASP A 133 10.87 -26.67 -8.38
N ASP A 134 10.77 -25.77 -7.39
CA ASP A 134 10.29 -26.10 -6.06
C ASP A 134 8.81 -25.72 -5.86
N LEU A 135 8.40 -24.49 -6.22
CA LEU A 135 7.13 -23.89 -5.77
C LEU A 135 6.32 -23.21 -6.90
N GLU A 136 6.50 -23.61 -8.16
CA GLU A 136 5.80 -23.01 -9.29
C GLU A 136 4.27 -23.00 -9.17
N LYS A 137 3.65 -24.11 -8.73
CA LYS A 137 2.17 -24.16 -8.61
C LYS A 137 1.66 -23.23 -7.52
N LEU A 138 2.37 -23.17 -6.38
CA LEU A 138 2.03 -22.25 -5.31
C LEU A 138 2.14 -20.79 -5.76
N ALA A 139 3.22 -20.43 -6.47
CA ALA A 139 3.44 -19.09 -6.99
C ALA A 139 2.34 -18.66 -7.98
N GLN A 140 1.95 -19.54 -8.91
CA GLN A 140 0.85 -19.30 -9.86
C GLN A 140 -0.50 -19.12 -9.13
N ASN A 141 -0.82 -19.98 -8.18
CA ASN A 141 -2.05 -19.87 -7.38
C ASN A 141 -2.12 -18.57 -6.57
N LEU A 142 -0.98 -18.14 -6.01
CA LEU A 142 -0.84 -16.89 -5.29
C LEU A 142 -1.05 -15.69 -6.21
N PHE A 143 -0.44 -15.70 -7.41
CA PHE A 143 -0.62 -14.68 -8.44
C PHE A 143 -2.10 -14.49 -8.80
N ASP A 144 -2.82 -15.57 -9.10
CA ASP A 144 -4.24 -15.51 -9.47
C ASP A 144 -5.13 -14.91 -8.36
N ARG A 145 -4.84 -15.23 -7.10
CA ARG A 145 -5.60 -14.69 -5.96
C ARG A 145 -5.29 -13.22 -5.70
N LEU A 146 -4.03 -12.81 -5.85
CA LEU A 146 -3.64 -11.40 -5.77
C LEU A 146 -4.36 -10.57 -6.85
N ILE A 147 -4.43 -11.05 -8.09
CA ILE A 147 -5.20 -10.41 -9.17
C ILE A 147 -6.67 -10.26 -8.79
N LYS A 148 -7.30 -11.33 -8.27
CA LYS A 148 -8.71 -11.28 -7.81
C LYS A 148 -8.93 -10.22 -6.72
N LYS A 149 -7.94 -10.00 -5.85
CA LYS A 149 -7.91 -8.96 -4.81
C LYS A 149 -7.41 -7.58 -5.29
N LYS A 150 -7.29 -7.39 -6.62
CA LYS A 150 -6.90 -6.11 -7.26
C LYS A 150 -5.46 -5.67 -6.97
N TYR A 151 -4.58 -6.62 -6.68
CA TYR A 151 -3.14 -6.40 -6.70
C TYR A 151 -2.58 -6.54 -8.12
N ILE A 152 -1.35 -6.06 -8.32
CA ILE A 152 -0.56 -6.17 -9.55
C ILE A 152 0.64 -7.07 -9.23
N PRO A 153 0.44 -8.40 -9.13
CA PRO A 153 1.53 -9.31 -8.88
C PRO A 153 2.48 -9.36 -10.08
N PHE A 154 3.76 -9.57 -9.81
CA PHE A 154 4.81 -9.81 -10.79
C PHE A 154 5.41 -11.21 -10.54
N LEU A 155 5.52 -11.99 -11.62
CA LEU A 155 6.25 -13.25 -11.69
C LEU A 155 7.23 -13.19 -12.88
N ASP A 156 8.47 -13.59 -12.63
CA ASP A 156 9.57 -13.60 -13.60
C ASP A 156 9.27 -14.43 -14.87
N SER A 157 8.53 -15.53 -14.72
CA SER A 157 8.15 -16.47 -15.78
C SER A 157 7.00 -15.97 -16.67
N TYR A 158 6.14 -15.09 -16.17
CA TYR A 158 4.90 -14.67 -16.85
C TYR A 158 4.93 -13.24 -17.38
N SER A 159 5.75 -12.36 -16.80
CA SER A 159 5.55 -10.91 -16.93
C SER A 159 6.46 -10.25 -17.97
N LEU A 160 7.47 -10.97 -18.48
CA LEU A 160 8.51 -10.40 -19.34
C LEU A 160 8.32 -10.76 -20.82
N LYS A 161 8.44 -9.76 -21.69
CA LYS A 161 8.34 -9.93 -23.15
C LYS A 161 9.64 -10.50 -23.71
N ALA A 162 9.54 -11.27 -24.80
CA ALA A 162 10.73 -11.71 -25.54
C ALA A 162 11.51 -10.50 -26.10
N GLY A 163 12.84 -10.49 -25.95
CA GLY A 163 13.74 -9.50 -26.53
C GLY A 163 14.07 -8.27 -25.67
N VAL A 164 13.68 -8.23 -24.40
CA VAL A 164 14.11 -7.19 -23.44
C VAL A 164 15.32 -7.65 -22.63
N ASP A 165 16.09 -6.71 -22.07
CA ASP A 165 17.05 -7.03 -21.02
C ASP A 165 16.28 -7.51 -19.78
N PHE A 166 16.27 -8.83 -19.60
CA PHE A 166 15.54 -9.49 -18.52
C PHE A 166 15.94 -8.94 -17.15
N GLN A 167 17.23 -8.69 -16.93
CA GLN A 167 17.74 -8.24 -15.63
C GLN A 167 17.31 -6.81 -15.34
N GLU A 168 17.41 -5.91 -16.32
CA GLU A 168 16.97 -4.52 -16.12
C GLU A 168 15.49 -4.43 -15.73
N TYR A 169 14.62 -5.15 -16.44
CA TYR A 169 13.20 -5.17 -16.14
C TYR A 169 12.89 -5.79 -14.78
N LEU A 170 13.56 -6.88 -14.43
CA LEU A 170 13.38 -7.58 -13.16
C LEU A 170 13.71 -6.65 -11.98
N ARG A 171 14.88 -6.00 -12.04
CA ARG A 171 15.33 -5.06 -10.99
C ARG A 171 14.39 -3.86 -10.85
N HIS A 172 13.89 -3.33 -11.97
CA HIS A 172 12.91 -2.25 -11.95
C HIS A 172 11.61 -2.64 -11.24
N GLU A 173 11.02 -3.78 -11.60
CA GLU A 173 9.77 -4.22 -10.99
C GLU A 173 9.96 -4.60 -9.51
N LEU A 174 11.15 -5.09 -9.15
CA LEU A 174 11.53 -5.35 -7.78
C LEU A 174 11.54 -4.06 -6.94
N VAL A 175 12.23 -3.00 -7.37
CA VAL A 175 12.27 -1.69 -6.67
C VAL A 175 10.91 -0.99 -6.64
N ASP A 176 10.15 -1.10 -7.72
CA ASP A 176 8.84 -0.45 -7.82
C ASP A 176 7.75 -1.18 -7.01
N SER A 177 7.97 -2.41 -6.56
CA SER A 177 6.97 -3.18 -5.79
C SER A 177 6.77 -2.63 -4.38
N ASP A 178 5.52 -2.69 -3.88
CA ASP A 178 5.21 -2.28 -2.50
C ASP A 178 5.81 -3.27 -1.48
N ILE A 179 5.83 -4.56 -1.83
CA ILE A 179 6.34 -5.66 -1.00
C ILE A 179 6.77 -6.84 -1.89
N ILE A 180 7.78 -7.57 -1.42
CA ILE A 180 8.24 -8.83 -2.00
C ILE A 180 7.68 -9.98 -1.15
N ILE A 181 7.05 -10.97 -1.77
CA ILE A 181 6.76 -12.26 -1.15
C ILE A 181 7.84 -13.22 -1.62
N LEU A 182 8.67 -13.66 -0.68
CA LEU A 182 9.72 -14.62 -0.91
C LEU A 182 9.20 -16.01 -0.52
N LEU A 183 9.07 -16.92 -1.48
CA LEU A 183 8.75 -18.32 -1.24
C LEU A 183 10.07 -19.09 -1.07
N ASP A 184 10.57 -19.09 0.16
CA ASP A 184 11.90 -19.57 0.50
C ASP A 184 11.92 -21.09 0.70
N THR A 185 12.90 -21.74 0.07
CA THR A 185 13.12 -23.18 0.10
C THR A 185 14.61 -23.46 0.23
N PRO A 186 15.02 -24.67 0.65
CA PRO A 186 16.43 -25.04 0.66
C PRO A 186 17.12 -24.91 -0.71
N GLY A 187 16.36 -25.03 -1.81
CA GLY A 187 16.83 -24.84 -3.18
C GLY A 187 16.95 -23.38 -3.62
N PHE A 188 16.31 -22.44 -2.92
CA PHE A 188 16.21 -21.04 -3.32
C PHE A 188 17.57 -20.38 -3.55
N ASN A 189 18.50 -20.55 -2.60
CA ASN A 189 19.84 -19.95 -2.66
C ASN A 189 20.76 -20.59 -3.74
N SER A 190 20.34 -21.67 -4.39
CA SER A 190 21.11 -22.29 -5.49
C SER A 190 20.95 -21.55 -6.82
N SER A 191 19.93 -20.71 -6.96
CA SER A 191 19.70 -19.87 -8.14
C SER A 191 20.48 -18.55 -8.02
N PRO A 192 21.41 -18.24 -8.94
CA PRO A 192 22.13 -16.96 -8.94
C PRO A 192 21.19 -15.74 -9.00
N TYR A 193 20.05 -15.87 -9.67
CA TYR A 193 19.06 -14.80 -9.81
C TYR A 193 18.36 -14.48 -8.48
N CYS A 194 17.98 -15.51 -7.73
CA CYS A 194 17.31 -15.37 -6.44
C CYS A 194 18.18 -14.62 -5.41
N MET A 195 19.49 -14.91 -5.40
CA MET A 195 20.43 -14.21 -4.54
C MET A 195 20.63 -12.74 -4.93
N GLU A 196 20.65 -12.45 -6.24
CA GLU A 196 20.76 -11.08 -6.72
C GLU A 196 19.53 -10.24 -6.33
N GLU A 197 18.31 -10.77 -6.56
CA GLU A 197 17.05 -10.14 -6.15
C GLU A 197 17.04 -9.80 -4.65
N PHE A 198 17.45 -10.75 -3.81
CA PHE A 198 17.51 -10.54 -2.37
C PHE A 198 18.53 -9.48 -1.96
N ASN A 199 19.70 -9.46 -2.60
CA ASN A 199 20.71 -8.42 -2.33
C ASN A 199 20.21 -7.02 -2.70
N ILE A 200 19.49 -6.90 -3.81
CA ILE A 200 18.87 -5.63 -4.21
C ILE A 200 17.77 -5.24 -3.22
N ALA A 201 16.91 -6.19 -2.81
CA ALA A 201 15.88 -5.95 -1.82
C ALA A 201 16.45 -5.38 -0.51
N ASN A 202 17.55 -5.93 -0.02
CA ASN A 202 18.23 -5.41 1.17
C ASN A 202 18.87 -4.04 0.94
N ALA A 203 19.57 -3.85 -0.19
CA ALA A 203 20.25 -2.59 -0.49
C ALA A 203 19.26 -1.41 -0.65
N GLU A 204 18.09 -1.68 -1.23
CA GLU A 204 17.04 -0.70 -1.50
C GLU A 204 15.97 -0.63 -0.38
N ASN A 205 16.19 -1.34 0.74
CA ASN A 205 15.23 -1.46 1.85
C ASN A 205 13.81 -1.81 1.39
N ILE A 206 13.71 -2.73 0.43
CA ILE A 206 12.42 -3.19 -0.08
C ILE A 206 11.86 -4.19 0.93
N PRO A 207 10.64 -3.99 1.44
CA PRO A 207 10.03 -4.89 2.40
C PRO A 207 9.87 -6.29 1.83
N VAL A 208 10.35 -7.30 2.55
CA VAL A 208 10.22 -8.71 2.19
C VAL A 208 9.39 -9.43 3.25
N LEU A 209 8.40 -10.20 2.79
CA LEU A 209 7.70 -11.21 3.56
C LEU A 209 8.25 -12.59 3.16
N ASP A 210 9.01 -13.18 4.06
CA ASP A 210 9.71 -14.45 3.88
C ASP A 210 8.83 -15.64 4.33
N ILE A 211 8.35 -16.42 3.37
CA ILE A 211 7.52 -17.61 3.58
C ILE A 211 8.40 -18.85 3.42
N ARG A 212 8.73 -19.48 4.53
CA ARG A 212 9.77 -20.50 4.60
C ARG A 212 9.19 -21.91 4.61
N PHE A 213 9.76 -22.78 3.78
CA PHE A 213 9.40 -24.18 3.69
C PHE A 213 10.60 -25.07 4.02
N SER A 214 10.57 -25.73 5.18
CA SER A 214 11.60 -26.71 5.58
C SER A 214 13.05 -26.17 5.57
N ILE A 215 13.26 -24.94 6.04
CA ILE A 215 14.57 -24.27 6.03
C ILE A 215 15.35 -24.50 7.32
N ASP A 216 16.65 -24.73 7.17
CA ASP A 216 17.60 -24.73 8.29
C ASP A 216 17.92 -23.28 8.68
N GLU A 217 17.39 -22.83 9.83
CA GLU A 217 17.59 -21.48 10.37
C GLU A 217 19.07 -21.07 10.40
N LYS A 218 19.99 -22.01 10.64
CA LYS A 218 21.44 -21.72 10.72
C LYS A 218 22.07 -21.41 9.38
N LYS A 219 21.42 -21.82 8.29
CA LYS A 219 21.87 -21.60 6.91
C LYS A 219 21.02 -20.55 6.20
N ASN A 220 19.94 -20.08 6.81
CA ASN A 220 19.11 -19.07 6.22
C ASN A 220 19.84 -17.72 6.21
N MET A 221 19.96 -17.15 5.01
CA MET A 221 20.59 -15.86 4.75
C MET A 221 19.58 -14.69 4.87
N HIS A 222 18.29 -14.99 4.96
CA HIS A 222 17.17 -14.04 4.94
C HIS A 222 16.72 -13.59 6.34
N GLN A 223 17.67 -13.18 7.19
CA GLN A 223 17.42 -12.98 8.63
C GLN A 223 16.75 -11.64 9.00
N PHE A 224 16.66 -10.68 8.07
CA PHE A 224 16.23 -9.31 8.35
C PHE A 224 14.83 -8.96 7.82
N CYS A 225 13.97 -9.96 7.66
CA CYS A 225 12.65 -9.82 7.05
C CYS A 225 11.54 -10.37 7.99
N ASP A 226 10.32 -9.85 7.84
CA ASP A 226 9.14 -10.49 8.44
C ASP A 226 9.04 -11.90 7.85
N TYR A 227 8.92 -12.93 8.69
CA TYR A 227 8.89 -14.31 8.20
C TYR A 227 7.79 -15.16 8.82
N LYS A 228 7.42 -16.22 8.08
CA LYS A 228 6.54 -17.28 8.54
C LYS A 228 7.08 -18.64 8.11
N ASP A 229 7.39 -19.47 9.10
CA ASP A 229 7.75 -20.87 8.87
C ASP A 229 6.52 -21.76 8.72
N TYR A 230 6.52 -22.54 7.64
CA TYR A 230 5.58 -23.62 7.40
C TYR A 230 6.31 -24.96 7.49
N GLN A 231 5.79 -25.84 8.36
CA GLN A 231 6.23 -27.23 8.48
C GLN A 231 5.54 -28.09 7.40
N LEU A 232 5.72 -27.72 6.14
CA LEU A 232 5.14 -28.37 4.97
C LEU A 232 6.25 -28.86 4.04
N THR A 233 6.03 -30.01 3.41
CA THR A 233 6.85 -30.43 2.27
C THR A 233 6.50 -29.58 1.04
N LEU A 234 7.40 -29.54 0.05
CA LEU A 234 7.16 -28.81 -1.21
C LEU A 234 5.91 -29.33 -1.95
N GLU A 235 5.66 -30.64 -1.90
CA GLU A 235 4.45 -31.25 -2.51
C GLU A 235 3.17 -30.80 -1.82
N GLN A 236 3.18 -30.73 -0.48
CA GLN A 236 2.06 -30.23 0.31
C GLN A 236 1.81 -28.76 0.02
N ALA A 237 2.85 -27.92 0.04
CA ALA A 237 2.75 -26.49 -0.22
C ALA A 237 2.18 -26.19 -1.62
N ASN A 238 2.62 -26.92 -2.66
CA ASN A 238 2.10 -26.76 -4.02
C ASN A 238 0.66 -27.27 -4.22
N SER A 239 0.18 -28.12 -3.32
CA SER A 239 -1.16 -28.71 -3.40
C SER A 239 -2.15 -28.06 -2.42
N ASP A 240 -1.70 -27.10 -1.62
CA ASP A 240 -2.51 -26.45 -0.58
C ASP A 240 -3.32 -25.29 -1.17
N ASP A 241 -4.63 -25.51 -1.26
CA ASP A 241 -5.59 -24.50 -1.73
C ASP A 241 -5.89 -23.39 -0.71
N LYS A 242 -5.41 -23.45 0.54
CA LYS A 242 -5.65 -22.40 1.55
C LYS A 242 -4.42 -21.52 1.74
N LEU A 243 -3.24 -22.10 1.64
CA LEU A 243 -1.96 -21.44 1.87
C LEU A 243 -1.79 -20.09 1.15
N PRO A 244 -2.16 -19.93 -0.14
CA PRO A 244 -2.09 -18.61 -0.78
C PRO A 244 -2.93 -17.51 -0.10
N GLU A 245 -4.12 -17.83 0.42
CA GLU A 245 -4.93 -16.83 1.14
C GLU A 245 -4.28 -16.45 2.47
N GLU A 246 -3.64 -17.40 3.15
CA GLU A 246 -2.88 -17.13 4.37
C GLU A 246 -1.66 -16.23 4.10
N ILE A 247 -0.93 -16.47 3.03
CA ILE A 247 0.20 -15.63 2.62
C ILE A 247 -0.28 -14.19 2.33
N ILE A 248 -1.39 -14.03 1.61
CA ILE A 248 -1.96 -12.69 1.34
C ILE A 248 -2.40 -12.02 2.66
N LEU A 249 -2.94 -12.78 3.62
CA LEU A 249 -3.25 -12.25 4.95
C LEU A 249 -2.01 -11.71 5.67
N LEU A 250 -0.91 -12.47 5.65
CA LEU A 250 0.36 -12.03 6.22
C LEU A 250 0.86 -10.76 5.51
N MET A 251 0.78 -10.71 4.19
CA MET A 251 1.15 -9.54 3.39
C MET A 251 0.32 -8.31 3.77
N GLU A 252 -1.00 -8.44 3.92
CA GLU A 252 -1.88 -7.33 4.34
C GLU A 252 -1.52 -6.80 5.73
N ARG A 253 -1.11 -7.68 6.65
CA ARG A 253 -0.65 -7.27 7.98
C ARG A 253 0.60 -6.38 7.89
N SER A 254 1.58 -6.78 7.08
CA SER A 254 2.85 -6.09 6.91
C SER A 254 2.80 -4.88 5.97
N ARG A 255 1.73 -4.70 5.17
CA ARG A 255 1.64 -3.67 4.12
C ARG A 255 1.86 -2.23 4.61
N ALA A 256 1.33 -1.89 5.79
CA ALA A 256 1.50 -0.56 6.34
C ALA A 256 2.95 -0.31 6.80
N ASN A 257 3.57 -1.31 7.43
CA ASN A 257 4.99 -1.27 7.80
C ASN A 257 5.89 -1.18 6.56
N ALA A 258 5.58 -1.98 5.53
CA ALA A 258 6.26 -1.96 4.25
C ALA A 258 6.31 -0.55 3.63
N PHE A 259 5.16 0.15 3.62
CA PHE A 259 5.10 1.53 3.19
C PHE A 259 5.99 2.47 4.02
N CYS A 260 5.94 2.36 5.34
CA CYS A 260 6.76 3.19 6.23
C CYS A 260 8.26 3.01 5.97
N ILE A 261 8.70 1.76 5.76
CA ILE A 261 10.11 1.45 5.43
C ILE A 261 10.51 2.11 4.11
N LYS A 262 9.73 1.92 3.03
CA LYS A 262 10.05 2.54 1.72
C LYS A 262 10.02 4.06 1.78
N ARG A 263 9.04 4.64 2.48
CA ARG A 263 8.96 6.11 2.64
C ARG A 263 10.18 6.62 3.39
N LYS A 264 10.56 5.97 4.49
CA LYS A 264 11.73 6.33 5.28
C LYS A 264 13.01 6.29 4.44
N PHE A 265 13.19 5.29 3.58
CA PHE A 265 14.33 5.23 2.68
C PHE A 265 14.44 6.49 1.79
N VAL A 266 13.34 6.89 1.14
CA VAL A 266 13.33 8.08 0.26
C VAL A 266 13.62 9.36 1.06
N LEU A 267 13.07 9.47 2.28
CA LEU A 267 13.33 10.59 3.18
C LEU A 267 14.78 10.66 3.63
N ASP A 268 15.36 9.52 4.05
CA ASP A 268 16.73 9.45 4.56
C ASP A 268 17.74 9.79 3.44
N GLU A 269 17.56 9.24 2.23
CA GLU A 269 18.41 9.58 1.07
C GLU A 269 18.31 11.06 0.68
N PHE A 270 17.09 11.62 0.68
CA PHE A 270 16.89 13.04 0.39
C PHE A 270 17.50 13.95 1.46
N ASN A 271 17.27 13.65 2.74
CA ASN A 271 17.77 14.44 3.87
C ASN A 271 19.30 14.41 3.95
N LYS A 272 19.92 13.26 3.65
CA LYS A 272 21.38 13.13 3.58
C LYS A 272 21.97 14.12 2.57
N ARG A 273 21.41 14.18 1.37
CA ARG A 273 21.85 15.09 0.31
C ARG A 273 21.60 16.56 0.65
N CYS A 274 20.45 16.87 1.24
CA CYS A 274 20.16 18.22 1.70
C CYS A 274 21.16 18.65 2.79
N SER A 275 21.50 17.75 3.71
CA SER A 275 22.50 18.00 4.77
C SER A 275 23.89 18.26 4.19
N ASP A 276 24.30 17.51 3.17
CA ASP A 276 25.57 17.73 2.45
C ASP A 276 25.64 19.12 1.79
N LEU A 277 24.48 19.68 1.43
CA LEU A 277 24.33 21.04 0.88
C LEU A 277 24.05 22.11 1.95
N GLY A 278 23.97 21.74 3.22
CA GLY A 278 23.61 22.66 4.32
C GLY A 278 22.15 23.13 4.31
N LEU A 279 21.27 22.42 3.59
CA LEU A 279 19.84 22.70 3.53
C LEU A 279 19.11 21.98 4.66
N HIS A 280 18.24 22.71 5.35
CA HIS A 280 17.36 22.15 6.37
C HIS A 280 15.98 21.86 5.76
N ILE A 281 15.53 20.61 5.87
CA ILE A 281 14.22 20.15 5.42
C ILE A 281 13.32 19.93 6.64
N VAL A 282 12.10 20.44 6.58
CA VAL A 282 11.09 20.26 7.63
C VAL A 282 9.97 19.37 7.11
N GLU A 283 9.65 18.31 7.86
CA GLU A 283 8.49 17.46 7.58
C GLU A 283 7.21 18.14 8.06
N GLN A 284 6.21 18.25 7.19
CA GLN A 284 4.90 18.82 7.50
C GLN A 284 3.78 17.93 6.95
N GLY A 285 3.39 16.94 7.76
CA GLY A 285 2.43 15.92 7.36
C GLY A 285 3.02 15.05 6.25
N ASP A 286 2.32 14.97 5.11
CA ASP A 286 2.77 14.16 3.97
C ASP A 286 3.85 14.86 3.13
N PHE A 287 4.09 16.16 3.37
CA PHE A 287 4.97 17.01 2.57
C PHE A 287 6.27 17.35 3.31
N LEU A 288 7.29 17.71 2.53
CA LEU A 288 8.53 18.28 3.03
C LEU A 288 8.66 19.73 2.55
N LEU A 289 9.28 20.58 3.37
CA LEU A 289 9.51 21.99 3.04
C LEU A 289 10.97 22.37 3.23
N SER A 290 11.46 23.22 2.33
CA SER A 290 12.64 24.03 2.54
C SER A 290 12.29 25.50 2.40
N ASP A 291 12.32 26.23 3.51
CA ASP A 291 12.08 27.67 3.50
C ASP A 291 13.26 28.43 2.85
N ALA A 292 14.47 27.87 2.92
CA ALA A 292 15.66 28.47 2.33
C ALA A 292 15.59 28.52 0.80
N THR A 293 15.05 27.49 0.15
CA THR A 293 14.92 27.41 -1.31
C THR A 293 13.51 27.73 -1.81
N HIS A 294 12.54 27.89 -0.89
CA HIS A 294 11.13 28.06 -1.20
C HIS A 294 10.55 26.91 -2.03
N GLU A 295 10.93 25.68 -1.67
CA GLU A 295 10.54 24.44 -2.33
C GLU A 295 9.73 23.53 -1.39
N CYS A 296 8.73 22.86 -1.95
CA CYS A 296 7.94 21.86 -1.25
C CYS A 296 7.98 20.54 -2.03
N PHE A 297 8.16 19.45 -1.30
CA PHE A 297 8.40 18.13 -1.87
C PHE A 297 7.35 17.13 -1.39
N TYR A 298 7.02 16.20 -2.26
CA TYR A 298 6.16 15.06 -1.95
C TYR A 298 6.92 13.75 -2.22
N PRO A 299 7.27 12.97 -1.18
CA PRO A 299 7.99 11.73 -1.38
C PRO A 299 7.04 10.57 -1.72
N THR A 300 7.30 9.91 -2.84
CA THR A 300 6.61 8.70 -3.29
C THR A 300 7.43 7.45 -2.98
N THR A 301 6.74 6.34 -2.72
CA THR A 301 7.35 5.02 -2.44
C THR A 301 7.53 4.15 -3.69
N HIS A 302 7.14 4.67 -4.84
CA HIS A 302 7.22 4.03 -6.16
C HIS A 302 7.58 5.09 -7.20
N ILE A 303 7.98 4.63 -8.39
CA ILE A 303 8.33 5.48 -9.52
C ILE A 303 7.04 6.13 -10.04
N PRO A 304 6.91 7.47 -10.00
CA PRO A 304 5.65 8.12 -10.31
C PRO A 304 5.34 8.08 -11.81
N ASP A 305 4.07 7.93 -12.14
CA ASP A 305 3.58 8.11 -13.51
C ASP A 305 2.90 9.49 -13.68
N ALA A 306 2.45 9.79 -14.90
CA ALA A 306 1.78 11.06 -15.20
C ALA A 306 0.52 11.28 -14.34
N ARG A 307 -0.20 10.21 -14.00
CA ARG A 307 -1.42 10.29 -13.19
C ARG A 307 -1.09 10.61 -11.73
N LYS A 308 -0.07 9.96 -11.16
CA LYS A 308 0.40 10.21 -9.80
C LYS A 308 0.90 11.65 -9.67
N VAL A 309 1.67 12.13 -10.65
CA VAL A 309 2.13 13.52 -10.69
C VAL A 309 0.95 14.51 -10.73
N PHE A 310 -0.08 14.23 -11.53
CA PHE A 310 -1.31 15.03 -11.56
C PHE A 310 -2.03 15.03 -10.21
N ASP A 311 -2.22 13.86 -9.59
CA ASP A 311 -2.91 13.73 -8.31
C ASP A 311 -2.18 14.50 -7.19
N ILE A 312 -0.84 14.46 -7.19
CA ILE A 312 -0.01 15.24 -6.26
C ILE A 312 -0.14 16.74 -6.51
N ASP A 313 -0.14 17.20 -7.76
CA ASP A 313 -0.37 18.63 -8.08
C ASP A 313 -1.74 19.11 -7.56
N GLN A 314 -2.79 18.28 -7.69
CA GLN A 314 -4.10 18.60 -7.11
C GLN A 314 -4.07 18.66 -5.58
N ARG A 315 -3.25 17.82 -4.92
CA ARG A 315 -3.06 17.89 -3.46
C ARG A 315 -2.34 19.18 -3.05
N PHE A 316 -1.27 19.56 -3.75
CA PHE A 316 -0.59 20.83 -3.51
C PHE A 316 -1.53 22.03 -3.64
N LYS A 317 -2.40 22.05 -4.66
CA LYS A 317 -3.39 23.14 -4.87
C LYS A 317 -4.42 23.26 -3.75
N LYS A 318 -4.73 22.18 -3.06
CA LYS A 318 -5.68 22.17 -1.93
C LYS A 318 -5.07 22.67 -0.63
N THR A 319 -3.74 22.84 -0.56
CA THR A 319 -3.04 23.30 0.63
C THR A 319 -2.52 24.73 0.41
N PRO A 320 -3.21 25.76 0.95
CA PRO A 320 -2.87 27.17 0.68
C PRO A 320 -1.42 27.54 1.04
N LEU A 321 -0.85 26.86 2.04
CA LEU A 321 0.53 27.05 2.48
C LEU A 321 1.56 26.86 1.36
N PHE A 322 1.29 25.97 0.41
CA PHE A 322 2.23 25.62 -0.67
C PHE A 322 1.94 26.36 -1.98
N SER A 323 1.09 27.39 -1.95
CA SER A 323 0.68 28.11 -3.16
C SER A 323 1.85 28.86 -3.81
N THR A 324 2.81 29.36 -3.02
CA THR A 324 3.97 30.11 -3.47
C THR A 324 5.22 29.25 -3.67
N TYR A 325 5.25 28.05 -3.11
CA TYR A 325 6.40 27.15 -3.15
C TYR A 325 6.52 26.46 -4.51
N THR A 326 7.76 26.22 -4.94
CA THR A 326 8.04 25.36 -6.09
C THR A 326 7.76 23.91 -5.71
N LYS A 327 6.94 23.22 -6.50
CA LYS A 327 6.42 21.88 -6.18
C LYS A 327 7.25 20.79 -6.84
N GLN A 328 7.63 19.81 -6.05
CA GLN A 328 8.44 18.70 -6.50
C GLN A 328 7.92 17.36 -5.96
N VAL A 329 8.17 16.30 -6.71
CA VAL A 329 7.89 14.91 -6.34
C VAL A 329 9.22 14.20 -6.19
N LEU A 330 9.45 13.55 -5.07
CA LEU A 330 10.66 12.77 -4.81
C LEU A 330 10.36 11.30 -5.03
N TYR A 331 11.28 10.57 -5.64
CA TYR A 331 11.17 9.11 -5.78
C TYR A 331 12.54 8.45 -5.73
N ASN A 332 12.59 7.17 -5.32
CA ASN A 332 13.77 6.34 -5.51
C ASN A 332 13.84 5.90 -6.98
N GLY A 333 14.87 6.37 -7.71
CA GLY A 333 15.11 5.99 -9.10
C GLY A 333 16.25 5.00 -9.29
N ASN A 334 16.75 4.34 -8.24
CA ASN A 334 17.64 3.20 -8.41
C ASN A 334 16.95 2.11 -9.24
N TYR A 335 17.68 1.55 -10.19
CA TYR A 335 17.17 0.56 -11.15
C TYR A 335 15.93 1.03 -11.94
N CYS A 336 15.70 2.35 -12.04
CA CYS A 336 14.70 2.90 -12.95
C CYS A 336 15.11 2.60 -14.40
N ARG A 337 14.21 2.02 -15.20
CA ARG A 337 14.57 1.70 -16.59
C ARG A 337 14.79 2.97 -17.41
N PRO A 338 15.74 2.98 -18.36
CA PRO A 338 16.04 4.16 -19.17
C PRO A 338 14.86 4.72 -19.97
N ASP A 339 13.90 3.88 -20.39
CA ASP A 339 12.69 4.34 -21.08
C ASP A 339 11.72 5.09 -20.14
N ILE A 340 11.61 4.64 -18.90
CA ILE A 340 10.83 5.31 -17.85
C ILE A 340 11.52 6.60 -17.43
N GLU A 341 12.85 6.60 -17.27
CA GLU A 341 13.62 7.82 -16.99
C GLU A 341 13.39 8.90 -18.06
N LYS A 342 13.48 8.54 -19.34
CA LYS A 342 13.18 9.46 -20.45
C LYS A 342 11.74 9.98 -20.42
N HIS A 343 10.78 9.14 -20.02
CA HIS A 343 9.39 9.57 -19.85
C HIS A 343 9.25 10.57 -18.69
N LEU A 344 9.93 10.35 -17.56
CA LEU A 344 9.97 11.29 -16.43
C LEU A 344 10.64 12.61 -16.80
N GLU A 345 11.73 12.58 -17.57
CA GLU A 345 12.36 13.78 -18.12
C GLU A 345 11.40 14.54 -19.05
N TRP A 346 10.66 13.82 -19.89
CA TRP A 346 9.62 14.42 -20.71
C TRP A 346 8.52 15.07 -19.86
N LEU A 347 8.06 14.43 -18.78
CA LEU A 347 7.10 15.04 -17.85
C LEU A 347 7.69 16.31 -17.20
N ASN A 348 8.95 16.26 -16.77
CA ASN A 348 9.66 17.41 -16.22
C ASN A 348 9.73 18.59 -17.19
N ASN A 349 9.83 18.34 -18.50
CA ASN A 349 9.85 19.43 -19.47
C ASN A 349 8.47 20.02 -19.77
N ASN A 350 7.38 19.29 -19.50
CA ASN A 350 6.03 19.66 -19.90
C ASN A 350 5.09 20.04 -18.74
N LEU A 351 5.43 19.67 -17.49
CA LEU A 351 4.59 19.88 -16.32
C LEU A 351 5.17 20.96 -15.37
N PRO A 352 4.30 21.69 -14.63
CA PRO A 352 4.74 22.70 -13.67
C PRO A 352 5.38 22.09 -12.42
N ILE A 353 4.97 20.88 -12.06
CA ILE A 353 5.55 20.09 -10.98
C ILE A 353 6.69 19.24 -11.54
N LYS A 354 7.83 19.19 -10.84
CA LYS A 354 9.01 18.42 -11.25
C LYS A 354 9.12 17.13 -10.44
N VAL A 355 9.68 16.11 -11.05
CA VAL A 355 10.01 14.82 -10.44
C VAL A 355 11.52 14.76 -10.27
N TYR A 356 11.97 14.45 -9.08
CA TYR A 356 13.37 14.42 -8.67
C TYR A 356 13.74 13.04 -8.14
N ASN A 357 14.82 12.48 -8.69
CA ASN A 357 15.34 11.20 -8.24
C ASN A 357 16.22 11.43 -7.00
N VAL A 358 15.86 10.86 -5.85
CA VAL A 358 16.65 11.04 -4.63
C VAL A 358 17.99 10.32 -4.66
N THR A 359 18.25 9.46 -5.66
CA THR A 359 19.49 8.69 -5.79
C THR A 359 20.43 9.17 -6.90
N LYS A 360 20.03 10.18 -7.70
CA LYS A 360 20.88 10.88 -8.67
C LYS A 360 21.02 12.33 -8.28
#